data_AF-B8KVU0-F1
#
_entry.id   AF-B8KVU0-F1
#
_cell.length_a   1.000
_cell.length_b   1.000
_cell.length_c   1.000
_cell.angle_alpha   90.00
_cell.angle_beta   90.00
_cell.angle_gamma   90.00
#
_symmetry.space_group_name_H-M   'P 1'
#
loop_
_entity.id
_entity.type
_entity.pdbx_description
1 polymer ?
#
loop_
_entity_poly.entity_id
_entity_poly.type
_entity_poly.pdbx_seq_one_letter_code
_entity_poly.pdbx_strand_id
1 'polypeptide(L)' 'MTIRSLAEVGARLEEAVALLPGCPGSPQDLYDRYEMIAIAILDAEFAEHPPGVLEAYLMAYLRLKELELGVCHPPATHP' A
#
# COMPACT_ATOMS: atom_id res chain seq x y z
N MET A 1 -21.69 -4.60 -7.35
CA MET A 1 -20.44 -4.86 -8.08
C MET A 1 -19.99 -3.58 -8.76
N THR A 2 -19.30 -2.72 -8.02
CA THR A 2 -18.51 -1.64 -8.61
C THR A 2 -17.09 -2.17 -8.64
N ILE A 3 -16.68 -2.73 -9.78
CA ILE A 3 -15.27 -3.05 -9.99
C ILE A 3 -14.56 -1.69 -9.97
N ARG A 4 -13.97 -1.34 -8.82
CA ARG A 4 -13.15 -0.15 -8.66
C ARG A 4 -11.91 -0.34 -9.53
N SER A 5 -11.50 0.71 -10.23
CA SER A 5 -10.26 0.61 -11.01
C SER A 5 -9.05 0.56 -10.07
N LEU A 6 -8.00 -0.17 -10.43
CA LEU A 6 -6.74 -0.18 -9.65
C LEU A 6 -6.18 1.25 -9.46
N ALA A 7 -6.43 2.14 -10.42
CA ALA A 7 -6.08 3.55 -10.31
C ALA A 7 -6.83 4.26 -9.15
N GLU A 8 -8.11 3.93 -8.92
CA GLU A 8 -8.87 4.45 -7.77
C GLU A 8 -8.31 3.91 -6.46
N VAL A 9 -7.93 2.63 -6.42
CA VAL A 9 -7.29 2.03 -5.24
C VAL A 9 -6.01 2.78 -4.88
N GLY A 10 -5.16 3.09 -5.86
CA GLY A 10 -3.95 3.88 -5.65
C GLY A 10 -4.24 5.29 -5.11
N ALA A 11 -5.23 5.98 -5.65
CA ALA A 11 -5.63 7.30 -5.16
C ALA A 11 -6.14 7.24 -3.70
N ARG A 12 -6.99 6.26 -3.39
CA ARG A 12 -7.52 6.07 -2.03
C ARG A 12 -6.44 5.72 -1.02
N LEU A 13 -5.45 4.93 -1.42
CA LEU A 13 -4.31 4.62 -0.58
C LEU A 13 -3.53 5.89 -0.22
N GLU A 14 -3.21 6.75 -1.20
CA GLU A 14 -2.56 8.05 -0.94
C GLU A 14 -3.42 8.93 -0.01
N GLU A 15 -4.73 9.02 -0.26
CA GLU A 15 -5.65 9.80 0.57
C GLU A 15 -5.72 9.28 2.01
N ALA A 16 -5.84 7.96 2.19
CA ALA A 16 -5.91 7.34 3.50
C ALA A 16 -4.60 7.52 4.29
N VAL A 17 -3.45 7.45 3.63
CA VAL A 17 -2.16 7.76 4.25
C VAL A 17 -2.07 9.23 4.63
N ALA A 18 -2.55 10.14 3.79
CA ALA A 18 -2.58 11.57 4.09
C ALA A 18 -3.53 11.93 5.24
N LEU A 19 -4.60 11.15 5.44
CA LEU A 19 -5.56 11.31 6.54
C LEU A 19 -5.06 10.73 7.86
N LEU A 20 -4.01 9.91 7.87
CA LEU A 20 -3.46 9.35 9.11
C LEU A 20 -2.91 10.48 10.00
N PRO A 21 -3.34 10.54 11.28
CA PRO A 21 -2.85 11.55 12.20
C PRO A 21 -1.37 11.37 12.52
N GLY A 22 -0.65 12.49 12.66
CA GLY A 22 0.78 12.54 12.97
C GLY A 22 1.64 12.74 11.71
N CYS A 23 2.74 13.49 11.80
CA CYS A 23 3.68 13.60 10.69
C CYS A 23 4.60 12.37 10.67
N PRO A 24 4.93 11.82 9.49
CA PRO A 24 5.92 10.77 9.40
C PRO A 24 7.27 11.32 9.86
N GLY A 25 7.81 10.72 10.93
CA GLY A 25 9.09 11.15 11.51
C GLY A 25 10.30 10.74 10.68
N SER A 26 10.11 9.83 9.72
CA SER A 26 11.15 9.28 8.84
C SER A 26 10.53 8.71 7.56
N PRO A 27 11.31 8.55 6.47
CA PRO A 27 10.84 7.88 5.25
C PRO A 27 10.32 6.46 5.50
N GLN A 28 10.92 5.76 6.47
CA GLN A 28 10.46 4.44 6.90
C GLN A 28 9.09 4.49 7.60
N ASP A 29 8.85 5.48 8.47
CA ASP A 29 7.54 5.67 9.10
C ASP A 29 6.46 5.98 8.05
N LEU A 30 6.80 6.75 7.01
CA LEU A 30 5.90 6.99 5.89
C LEU A 30 5.61 5.70 5.12
N TYR A 31 6.63 4.87 4.87
CA TYR A 31 6.44 3.57 4.23
C TYR A 31 5.58 2.61 5.07
N ASP A 32 5.81 2.52 6.38
CA ASP A 32 5.01 1.71 7.31
C ASP A 32 3.51 2.09 7.25
N ARG A 33 3.22 3.39 7.14
CA ARG A 33 1.84 3.86 6.94
C ARG A 33 1.26 3.41 5.60
N TYR A 34 2.05 3.50 4.53
CA TYR A 34 1.64 2.99 3.23
C TYR A 34 1.34 1.49 3.28
N GLU A 35 2.20 0.71 3.92
CA GLU A 35 2.03 -0.74 4.08
C GLU A 35 0.76 -1.06 4.90
N MET A 36 0.56 -0.38 6.02
CA MET A 36 -0.62 -0.54 6.87
C MET A 36 -1.93 -0.26 6.09
N ILE A 37 -1.97 0.83 5.34
CA ILE A 37 -3.14 1.20 4.54
C ILE A 37 -3.34 0.23 3.37
N ALA A 38 -2.27 -0.21 2.70
CA ALA A 38 -2.34 -1.20 1.63
C ALA A 38 -2.97 -2.51 2.13
N ILE A 39 -2.54 -3.00 3.30
CA ILE A 39 -3.10 -4.22 3.90
C ILE A 39 -4.58 -4.03 4.25
N ALA A 40 -4.96 -2.88 4.82
CA ALA A 40 -6.35 -2.60 5.16
C ALA A 40 -7.27 -2.54 3.92
N ILE A 41 -6.78 -1.93 2.83
CA ILE A 41 -7.47 -1.91 1.53
C ILE A 41 -7.56 -3.32 0.96
N LEU A 42 -6.47 -4.08 1.00
CA LEU A 42 -6.45 -5.46 0.53
C LEU A 42 -7.52 -6.28 1.26
N ASP A 43 -7.56 -6.24 2.59
CA ASP A 43 -8.54 -6.99 3.39
C ASP A 43 -9.99 -6.58 3.09
N ALA A 44 -10.25 -5.27 2.93
CA ALA A 44 -11.58 -4.75 2.65
C ALA A 44 -12.08 -5.05 1.23
N GLU A 45 -11.19 -4.96 0.23
CA GLU A 45 -11.54 -5.03 -1.20
C GLU A 45 -11.13 -6.38 -1.84
N PHE A 46 -10.52 -7.31 -1.08
CA PHE A 46 -10.05 -8.62 -1.58
C PHE A 46 -11.12 -9.38 -2.35
N ALA A 47 -12.35 -9.38 -1.83
CA ALA A 47 -13.48 -10.09 -2.42
C ALA A 47 -14.11 -9.34 -3.63
N GLU A 48 -13.80 -8.06 -3.81
CA GLU A 48 -14.32 -7.23 -4.91
C GLU A 48 -13.44 -7.28 -6.16
N HIS A 49 -12.19 -7.71 -6.02
CA HIS A 49 -11.22 -7.83 -7.10
C HIS A 49 -10.94 -9.30 -7.47
N PRO A 50 -10.45 -9.57 -8.69
CA PRO A 50 -9.97 -10.89 -9.03
C PRO A 50 -8.83 -11.32 -8.10
N PRO A 51 -8.75 -12.62 -7.76
CA PRO A 51 -7.75 -13.14 -6.83
C PRO A 51 -6.34 -12.82 -7.30
N GLY A 52 -5.52 -12.28 -6.40
CA GLY A 52 -4.12 -11.91 -6.63
C GLY A 52 -3.89 -10.62 -7.42
N VAL A 53 -4.91 -10.02 -8.04
CA VAL A 53 -4.75 -8.78 -8.83
C VAL A 53 -4.54 -7.57 -7.92
N LEU A 54 -5.40 -7.41 -6.91
CA LEU A 54 -5.30 -6.31 -5.95
C LEU A 54 -4.01 -6.42 -5.12
N GLU A 55 -3.68 -7.63 -4.67
CA GLU A 55 -2.45 -7.93 -3.94
C GLU A 55 -1.21 -7.57 -4.77
N ALA A 56 -1.11 -8.05 -6.01
CA ALA A 56 0.03 -7.77 -6.88
C ALA A 56 0.16 -6.26 -7.17
N TYR A 57 -0.96 -5.56 -7.35
CA TYR A 57 -0.97 -4.12 -7.54
C TYR A 57 -0.45 -3.37 -6.32
N LEU A 58 -0.96 -3.68 -5.13
CA LEU A 58 -0.55 -3.04 -3.87
C LEU A 58 0.91 -3.35 -3.54
N MET A 59 1.38 -4.59 -3.75
CA MET A 59 2.79 -4.94 -3.59
C MET A 59 3.68 -4.14 -4.54
N ALA A 60 3.31 -4.02 -5.82
CA ALA A 60 4.06 -3.21 -6.78
C ALA A 60 4.07 -1.73 -6.38
N TYR A 61 2.95 -1.21 -5.88
CA TYR A 61 2.84 0.16 -5.39
C TYR A 61 3.77 0.42 -4.20
N LEU A 62 3.79 -0.49 -3.22
CA LEU A 62 4.69 -0.41 -2.07
C LEU A 62 6.16 -0.45 -2.50
N ARG A 63 6.51 -1.35 -3.43
CA ARG A 63 7.88 -1.40 -4.00
C ARG A 63 8.30 -0.09 -4.63
N LEU A 64 7.39 0.59 -5.34
CA LEU A 64 7.67 1.91 -5.91
C LEU A 64 7.90 2.94 -4.79
N LYS A 65 7.06 2.96 -3.75
CA LYS A 65 7.23 3.87 -2.61
C LYS A 65 8.54 3.62 -1.87
N GLU A 66 9.00 2.37 -1.72
CA GLU A 66 10.33 2.08 -1.16
C GLU A 66 11.45 2.75 -1.95
N LEU A 67 11.40 2.65 -3.29
CA LEU A 67 12.38 3.26 -4.18
C LEU A 67 12.31 4.79 -4.12
N GLU A 68 11.11 5.37 -4.11
CA GLU A 68 10.89 6.82 -4.05
C GLU A 68 11.37 7.42 -2.72
N LEU A 69 11.11 6.73 -1.62
CA LEU A 69 11.45 7.18 -0.27
C LEU A 69 12.88 6.77 0.13
N GLY A 70 13.57 5.97 -0.69
CA GLY A 70 14.90 5.45 -0.42
C GLY A 70 14.94 4.51 0.79
N VAL A 71 13.83 3.83 1.08
CA VAL A 71 13.75 2.88 2.20
C VAL A 71 14.29 1.54 1.73
N CYS A 72 15.37 1.09 2.34
CA CYS A 72 15.89 -0.25 2.09
C CYS A 72 15.20 -1.21 3.07
N HIS A 73 14.02 -1.72 2.72
CA HIS A 73 13.47 -2.86 3.45
C HIS A 73 14.31 -4.08 3.06
N PRO A 74 15.07 -4.71 3.99
CA PRO A 74 15.77 -5.95 3.69
C PRO A 74 14.71 -6.97 3.24
N PRO A 75 14.83 -7.65 2.08
CA PRO A 75 13.85 -8.65 1.68
C PRO A 75 13.67 -9.60 2.86
N ALA A 76 12.43 -9.83 3.29
CA ALA A 76 12.15 -10.78 4.34
C ALA A 76 12.60 -12.16 3.84
N THR A 77 13.87 -12.50 4.07
CA THR A 77 14.41 -13.84 3.99
C THR A 77 13.74 -14.60 5.11
N HIS A 78 12.57 -15.16 4.80
CA HIS A 78 11.96 -16.15 5.64
C HIS A 78 12.90 -17.39 5.63
N PRO A 79 13.38 -17.86 6.80
CA PRO A 79 14.17 -19.09 6.89
C PRO A 79 13.33 -20.32 6.52
#